data_AF-K1RXI0-F1
#
_entry.id   AF-K1RXI0-F1
#
_cell.length_a   1.000
_cell.length_b   1.000
_cell.length_c   1.000
_cell.angle_alpha   90.00
_cell.angle_beta   90.00
_cell.angle_gamma   90.00
#
_symmetry.space_group_name_H-M   'P 1'
#
loop_
_entity.id
_entity.type
_entity.pdbx_description
1 polymer ?
#
loop_
_entity_poly.entity_id
_entity_poly.type
_entity_poly.pdbx_seq_one_letter_code
_entity_poly.pdbx_strand_id
1 'polypeptide(L)' 'MDNTWYKEDAFYQIWCRSFKDGNGDGIGDLYGVLDKLDYIKSLGVDGIWFSPIYPSPNADYGYDISD' A
#
# COMPACT_ATOMS: atom_id res chain seq x y z
N MET A 1 -15.59 -26.28 -8.72
CA MET A 1 -15.79 -24.99 -8.03
C MET A 1 -15.45 -23.90 -9.02
N ASP A 2 -16.19 -22.80 -9.05
CA ASP A 2 -15.83 -21.65 -9.89
C ASP A 2 -14.42 -21.17 -9.53
N ASN A 3 -13.55 -21.08 -10.53
CA ASN A 3 -12.14 -20.73 -10.38
C ASN A 3 -12.01 -19.22 -10.18
N THR A 4 -12.42 -18.74 -9.02
CA THR A 4 -12.43 -17.33 -8.67
C THR A 4 -11.08 -16.94 -8.07
N TRP A 5 -10.23 -16.29 -8.86
CA TRP A 5 -8.83 -15.98 -8.53
C TRP A 5 -8.61 -15.47 -7.10
N TYR A 6 -9.35 -14.44 -6.65
CA TYR A 6 -9.15 -13.82 -5.34
C TYR A 6 -9.39 -14.74 -4.12
N LYS A 7 -10.00 -15.92 -4.30
CA LYS A 7 -10.23 -16.87 -3.20
C LYS A 7 -8.99 -17.66 -2.81
N GLU A 8 -8.00 -17.72 -3.71
CA GLU A 8 -6.74 -18.44 -3.52
C GLU A 8 -5.56 -17.49 -3.33
N ASP A 9 -5.72 -16.21 -3.69
CA ASP A 9 -4.69 -15.17 -3.60
C ASP A 9 -4.40 -14.68 -2.18
N ALA A 10 -3.15 -14.28 -1.94
CA ALA A 10 -2.70 -13.60 -0.75
C ALA A 10 -2.44 -12.10 -1.02
N PHE A 11 -3.02 -11.23 -0.19
CA PHE A 11 -2.86 -9.78 -0.29
C PHE A 11 -1.97 -9.22 0.83
N TYR A 12 -1.08 -8.29 0.47
CA TYR A 12 -0.25 -7.55 1.43
C TYR A 12 -0.80 -6.14 1.61
N GLN A 13 -1.23 -5.80 2.83
CA GLN A 13 -1.70 -4.45 3.11
C GLN A 13 -0.53 -3.50 3.38
N ILE A 14 -0.53 -2.34 2.74
CA ILE A 14 0.48 -1.28 2.93
C ILE A 14 -0.17 -0.03 3.49
N TRP A 15 0.29 0.37 4.68
CA TRP A 15 0.10 1.72 5.22
C TRP A 15 1.21 2.64 4.70
N CYS A 16 0.98 3.29 3.54
CA CYS A 16 2.03 4.01 2.79
C CYS A 16 2.83 4.97 3.69
N ARG A 17 2.12 5.76 4.51
CA ARG A 17 2.69 6.76 5.43
C ARG A 17 3.77 6.23 6.38
N SER A 18 3.76 4.93 6.71
CA SER A 18 4.72 4.34 7.65
C SER A 18 5.53 3.19 7.06
N PHE A 19 5.37 2.91 5.76
CA PHE A 19 6.02 1.75 5.15
C PHE A 19 7.49 2.01 4.83
N LYS A 20 7.75 3.01 3.99
CA LYS A 20 9.11 3.47 3.69
C LYS A 20 9.05 4.89 3.13
N ASP A 21 9.89 5.77 3.70
CA ASP A 21 10.16 7.11 3.20
C ASP A 21 11.17 7.02 2.04
N GLY A 22 10.79 7.52 0.87
CA GLY A 22 11.60 7.52 -0.35
C GLY A 22 12.24 8.86 -0.67
N ASN A 23 11.73 9.96 -0.11
CA ASN A 23 12.19 11.33 -0.40
C ASN A 23 12.98 11.99 0.74
N GLY A 24 12.96 11.41 1.95
CA GLY A 24 13.68 11.88 3.13
C GLY A 24 12.94 12.88 4.01
N ASP A 25 11.62 13.04 3.88
CA ASP A 25 10.80 13.98 4.67
C ASP A 25 10.30 13.42 6.01
N GLY A 26 10.55 12.14 6.29
CA GLY A 26 10.13 11.43 7.50
C GLY A 26 8.74 10.77 7.39
N ILE A 27 8.09 10.82 6.24
CA ILE A 27 6.80 10.19 5.95
C ILE A 27 6.96 9.21 4.79
N GLY A 28 6.33 8.04 4.91
CA GLY A 28 6.35 7.05 3.84
C GLY A 28 5.55 7.47 2.60
N ASP A 29 6.09 7.14 1.43
CA ASP A 29 5.58 7.60 0.13
C ASP A 29 5.62 6.49 -0.93
N LEU A 30 5.06 6.77 -2.11
CA LEU A 30 5.02 5.79 -3.20
C LEU A 30 6.39 5.47 -3.80
N TYR A 31 7.40 6.35 -3.66
CA TYR A 31 8.77 6.04 -4.07
C TYR A 31 9.39 4.99 -3.13
N GLY A 32 9.15 5.11 -1.83
CA GLY A 32 9.55 4.13 -0.84
C GLY A 32 8.86 2.78 -1.03
N VAL A 33 7.59 2.77 -1.46
CA VAL A 33 6.89 1.54 -1.86
C VAL A 33 7.52 0.92 -3.11
N LEU A 34 7.79 1.75 -4.14
CA LEU A 34 8.41 1.31 -5.39
C LEU A 34 9.76 0.61 -5.12
N ASP A 35 10.58 1.18 -4.25
CA ASP A 35 11.87 0.62 -3.80
C ASP A 35 11.78 -0.76 -3.13
N LYS A 36 10.59 -1.18 -2.71
CA LYS A 36 10.36 -2.43 -1.97
C LYS A 36 9.50 -3.43 -2.74
N LEU A 37 9.16 -3.16 -4.00
CA LEU A 37 8.38 -4.10 -4.81
C LEU A 37 9.07 -5.46 -4.95
N ASP A 38 10.40 -5.50 -5.08
CA ASP A 38 11.14 -6.79 -5.12
C ASP A 38 11.03 -7.56 -3.80
N TYR A 39 11.04 -6.87 -2.66
CA TYR A 39 10.79 -7.50 -1.36
C TYR A 39 9.35 -8.04 -1.29
N ILE A 40 8.35 -7.23 -1.64
CA ILE A 40 6.94 -7.64 -1.61
C ILE A 40 6.73 -8.85 -2.51
N LYS A 41 7.28 -8.83 -3.72
CA LYS A 41 7.24 -9.96 -4.65
C LYS A 41 7.90 -11.22 -4.07
N SER A 42 9.01 -11.06 -3.34
CA SER A 42 9.69 -12.20 -2.71
C SER A 42 8.87 -12.90 -1.62
N LEU A 43 7.85 -12.23 -1.07
CA LEU A 43 6.90 -12.83 -0.12
C LEU A 43 5.88 -13.77 -0.80
N GLY A 44 5.77 -13.71 -2.13
CA GLY A 44 4.82 -14.53 -2.89
C GLY A 44 3.37 -14.07 -2.78
N VAL A 45 3.13 -12.78 -2.57
CA VAL A 45 1.78 -12.19 -2.54
C VAL A 45 1.33 -11.83 -3.96
N ASP A 46 0.02 -11.91 -4.19
CA ASP A 46 -0.59 -11.73 -5.51
C ASP A 46 -1.10 -10.30 -5.72
N GLY A 47 -1.34 -9.57 -4.63
CA GLY A 47 -1.82 -8.20 -4.68
C GLY A 47 -1.39 -7.35 -3.49
N ILE A 48 -1.42 -6.03 -3.70
CA ILE A 48 -1.21 -5.04 -2.65
C ILE A 48 -2.53 -4.34 -2.38
N TRP A 49 -2.93 -4.31 -1.11
CA TRP A 49 -4.02 -3.46 -0.65
C TRP A 49 -3.43 -2.20 0.00
N PHE A 50 -3.58 -1.06 -0.66
CA PHE A 50 -3.20 0.21 -0.05
C PHE A 50 -4.28 0.69 0.92
N SER A 51 -3.85 1.09 2.12
CA SER A 51 -4.59 2.10 2.86
C SER A 51 -4.66 3.42 2.08
N PRO A 52 -5.54 4.37 2.44
CA PRO A 52 -5.81 5.53 1.59
C PRO A 52 -4.54 6.34 1.21
N ILE A 53 -4.45 6.70 -0.08
CA ILE A 53 -3.36 7.49 -0.68
C ILE A 53 -3.88 8.70 -1.47
N TYR A 54 -5.14 9.07 -1.27
CA TYR A 54 -5.80 10.20 -1.92
C TYR A 54 -5.53 11.51 -1.17
N PRO A 55 -5.72 12.69 -1.81
CA PRO A 55 -5.78 13.96 -1.10
C PRO A 55 -6.74 13.90 0.09
N SER A 56 -6.28 14.37 1.24
CA SER A 56 -7.02 14.32 2.51
C SER A 56 -6.58 15.46 3.43
N PRO A 57 -7.50 16.07 4.20
CA PRO A 57 -7.17 16.96 5.32
C PRO A 57 -6.40 16.28 6.44
N ASN A 58 -6.34 14.94 6.44
CA ASN A 58 -5.66 14.09 7.42
C ASN A 58 -6.23 14.20 8.84
N ALA A 59 -7.52 14.48 8.99
CA ALA A 59 -8.21 14.37 10.28
C ALA A 59 -8.35 12.92 10.74
N ASP A 60 -8.36 11.96 9.81
CA ASP A 60 -8.36 10.51 10.04
C ASP A 60 -7.33 9.81 9.15
N TYR A 61 -6.14 10.40 9.06
CA TYR A 61 -4.98 9.86 8.35
C TYR A 61 -5.24 9.31 6.94
N GLY A 62 -6.04 10.01 6.15
CA GLY A 62 -6.32 9.65 4.75
C GLY A 62 -7.69 8.99 4.54
N TYR A 63 -8.37 8.53 5.60
CA TYR A 63 -9.74 8.03 5.47
C TYR A 63 -10.78 9.14 5.28
N ASP A 64 -10.45 10.38 5.66
CA ASP A 64 -11.20 11.60 5.35
C ASP A 64 -10.77 12.17 3.99
N ILE A 65 -11.28 11.59 2.89
CA ILE A 65 -10.89 11.94 1.50
C ILE A 65 -11.50 13.28 1.07
N SER A 66 -10.73 14.10 0.36
CA SER A 66 -11.20 15.39 -0.19
C SER A 66 -11.33 15.45 -1.73
N ASP A 67 -10.69 14.55 -2.47
CA ASP A 67 -10.75 14.42 -3.94
C ASP A 67 -10.43 12.97 -4.36
#